data_AF-A0A3K0Q967-F1
#
_entry.id   AF-A0A3K0Q967-F1
#
_cell.length_a   1.000
_cell.length_b   1.000
_cell.length_c   1.000
_cell.angle_alpha   90.00
_cell.angle_beta   90.00
_cell.angle_gamma   90.00
#
_symmetry.space_group_name_H-M   'P 1'
#
loop_
_entity.id
_entity.type
_entity.pdbx_description
1 polymer ?
#
loop_
_entity_poly.entity_id
_entity_poly.type
_entity_poly.pdbx_seq_one_letter_code
_entity_poly.pdbx_strand_id
1 'polypeptide(L)'
;MESNIKVLVAAGHEMASELKAECGAVDMRSVAKLISDLATQLEVQLVRANALAEDHQRATESIKQADSAVKLAHEKFSVLAAENELARKAVQAFCDVVGDNTEVIAEVVGRDGVLVILEAMKATGNMPATDAFLAEVRAQGVDAAIEAAKNLVAQEYEYKDFKAAQSDCCMHPGSDLVGKVEMTEWLVDFAAQLRKGGNQ
;
A
#
# COMPACT_ATOMS: atom_id res chain seq x y z
N MET A 1 34.97 -80.60 26.76
CA MET A 1 35.48 -79.21 26.83
C MET A 1 36.02 -78.77 25.47
N GLU A 2 36.88 -79.56 24.83
CA GLU A 2 37.48 -79.25 23.50
C GLU A 2 36.45 -79.07 22.36
N SER A 3 35.36 -79.84 22.35
CA SER A 3 34.27 -79.71 21.36
C SER A 3 33.56 -78.34 21.42
N ASN A 4 33.29 -77.85 22.63
CA ASN A 4 32.60 -76.56 22.82
C ASN A 4 33.48 -75.38 22.38
N ILE A 5 34.80 -75.48 22.58
CA ILE A 5 35.76 -74.45 22.15
C ILE A 5 35.77 -74.35 20.62
N LYS A 6 35.71 -75.46 19.88
CA LYS A 6 35.68 -75.46 18.41
C LYS A 6 34.41 -74.80 17.85
N VAL A 7 33.25 -75.06 18.46
CA VAL A 7 31.98 -74.43 18.06
C VAL A 7 32.00 -72.93 18.30
N LEU A 8 32.49 -72.49 19.47
CA LEU A 8 32.64 -71.07 19.79
C LEU A 8 33.59 -70.35 18.83
N VAL A 9 34.71 -70.97 18.46
CA VAL A 9 35.66 -70.40 17.49
C VAL A 9 35.04 -70.29 16.08
N ALA A 10 34.29 -71.30 15.63
CA ALA A 10 33.60 -71.25 14.35
C ALA A 10 32.53 -70.15 14.30
N ALA A 11 31.71 -70.06 15.35
CA ALA A 11 30.72 -68.98 15.50
C ALA A 11 31.38 -67.60 15.56
N GLY A 12 32.54 -67.48 16.20
CA GLY A 12 33.33 -66.25 16.19
C GLY A 12 33.84 -65.86 14.80
N HIS A 13 34.27 -66.83 13.99
CA HIS A 13 34.68 -66.58 12.60
C HIS A 13 33.52 -66.20 11.68
N GLU A 14 32.37 -66.85 11.84
CA GLU A 14 31.16 -66.55 11.09
C GLU A 14 30.67 -65.13 11.42
N MET A 15 30.58 -64.79 12.71
CA MET A 15 30.23 -63.45 13.18
C MET A 15 31.23 -62.38 12.69
N ALA A 16 32.54 -62.68 12.67
CA ALA A 16 33.54 -61.76 12.12
C ALA A 16 33.40 -61.58 10.60
N SER A 17 32.98 -62.62 9.86
CA SER A 17 32.74 -62.57 8.42
C SER A 17 31.47 -61.78 8.09
N GLU A 18 30.40 -61.99 8.84
CA GLU A 18 29.14 -61.24 8.74
C GLU A 18 29.36 -59.76 9.04
N LEU A 19 30.03 -59.44 10.16
CA LEU A 19 30.36 -58.06 10.52
C LEU A 19 31.21 -57.37 9.44
N LYS A 20 32.15 -58.09 8.83
CA LYS A 20 32.97 -57.57 7.73
C LYS A 20 32.16 -57.35 6.45
N ALA A 21 31.15 -58.18 6.17
CA ALA A 21 30.25 -58.00 5.03
C ALA A 21 29.31 -56.79 5.24
N GLU A 22 28.76 -56.63 6.44
CA GLU A 22 27.87 -55.52 6.80
C GLU A 22 28.61 -54.18 6.86
N CYS A 23 29.79 -54.12 7.50
CA CYS A 23 30.61 -52.91 7.52
C CYS A 23 31.32 -52.64 6.18
N GLY A 24 31.61 -53.69 5.39
CA GLY A 24 32.20 -53.56 4.06
C GLY A 24 31.25 -52.95 3.02
N ALA A 25 29.94 -53.04 3.24
CA ALA A 25 28.91 -52.42 2.39
C ALA A 25 28.74 -50.92 2.65
N VAL A 26 29.17 -50.41 3.82
CA VAL A 26 29.09 -48.99 4.17
C VAL A 26 30.38 -48.28 3.75
N ASP A 27 30.41 -47.75 2.52
CA ASP A 27 31.49 -46.87 2.08
C ASP A 27 31.42 -45.55 2.86
N MET A 28 32.43 -45.27 3.69
CA MET A 28 32.53 -44.00 4.43
C MET A 28 32.52 -42.77 3.52
N ARG A 29 32.93 -42.90 2.24
CA ARG A 29 32.78 -41.80 1.28
C ARG A 29 31.32 -41.53 0.94
N SER A 30 30.49 -42.56 0.84
CA SER A 30 29.04 -42.42 0.60
C SER A 30 28.36 -41.75 1.79
N VAL A 31 28.74 -42.12 3.01
CA VAL A 31 28.23 -41.46 4.24
C VAL A 31 28.66 -39.99 4.28
N ALA A 32 29.94 -39.70 4.01
CA ALA A 32 30.44 -38.31 3.95
C ALA A 32 29.71 -37.48 2.89
N LYS A 33 29.44 -38.07 1.71
CA LYS A 33 28.66 -37.42 0.66
C LYS A 33 27.23 -37.13 1.11
N LEU A 34 26.54 -38.08 1.74
CA LEU A 34 25.18 -37.86 2.28
C LEU A 34 25.16 -36.75 3.33
N ILE A 35 26.16 -36.69 4.22
CA ILE A 35 26.29 -35.62 5.21
C ILE A 35 26.48 -34.25 4.52
N SER A 36 27.34 -34.19 3.50
CA SER A 36 27.57 -32.97 2.72
C SER A 36 26.31 -32.52 1.97
N ASP A 37 25.60 -33.46 1.34
CA ASP A 37 24.36 -33.19 0.61
C ASP A 37 23.27 -32.70 1.58
N LEU A 38 23.15 -33.32 2.76
CA LEU A 38 22.21 -32.90 3.80
C LEU A 38 22.54 -31.51 4.36
N ALA A 39 23.82 -31.21 4.62
CA ALA A 39 24.25 -29.89 5.07
C ALA A 39 23.88 -28.82 4.03
N THR A 40 24.16 -29.08 2.75
CA THR A 40 23.79 -28.18 1.65
C THR A 40 22.28 -28.00 1.56
N GLN A 41 21.49 -29.07 1.73
CA GLN A 41 20.03 -28.97 1.73
C GLN A 41 19.50 -28.15 2.90
N LEU A 42 20.09 -28.29 4.11
CA LEU A 42 19.71 -27.49 5.27
C LEU A 42 20.01 -26.00 5.07
N GLU A 43 21.15 -25.65 4.48
CA GLU A 43 21.48 -24.26 4.13
C GLU A 43 20.47 -23.68 3.13
N VAL A 44 20.12 -24.44 2.08
CA VAL A 44 19.10 -24.04 1.10
C VAL A 44 17.74 -23.83 1.78
N GLN A 45 17.34 -24.71 2.69
CA GLN A 45 16.07 -24.58 3.41
C GLN A 45 16.08 -23.39 4.36
N LEU A 46 17.20 -23.08 5.01
CA LEU A 46 17.34 -21.91 5.87
C LEU A 46 17.15 -20.62 5.06
N VAL A 47 17.81 -20.51 3.91
CA VAL A 47 17.66 -19.33 3.02
C VAL A 47 16.22 -19.19 2.55
N ARG A 48 15.56 -20.28 2.15
CA ARG A 48 14.15 -20.27 1.73
C ARG A 48 13.21 -19.87 2.87
N ALA A 49 13.43 -20.38 4.08
CA ALA A 49 12.62 -20.04 5.25
C ALA A 49 12.76 -18.56 5.61
N ASN A 50 13.97 -18.00 5.55
CA ASN A 50 14.19 -16.57 5.78
C ASN A 50 13.50 -15.70 4.73
N ALA A 51 13.63 -16.04 3.44
CA ALA A 51 12.95 -15.32 2.36
C ALA A 51 11.42 -15.35 2.52
N LEU A 52 10.87 -16.52 2.88
CA LEU A 52 9.43 -16.66 3.14
C LEU A 52 8.97 -15.85 4.35
N ALA A 53 9.78 -15.78 5.41
CA ALA A 53 9.49 -14.96 6.59
C ALA A 53 9.48 -13.46 6.25
N GLU A 54 10.43 -13.00 5.44
CA GLU A 54 10.47 -11.62 4.93
C GLU A 54 9.25 -11.31 4.06
N ASP A 55 8.88 -12.21 3.15
CA ASP A 55 7.67 -12.08 2.32
C ASP A 55 6.39 -11.99 3.16
N HIS A 56 6.26 -12.86 4.17
CA HIS A 56 5.12 -12.81 5.09
C HIS A 56 5.06 -11.51 5.89
N GLN A 57 6.21 -11.00 6.34
CA GLN A 57 6.27 -9.72 7.03
C GLN A 57 5.84 -8.56 6.11
N ARG A 58 6.33 -8.54 4.86
CA ARG A 58 5.92 -7.54 3.86
C ARG A 58 4.43 -7.61 3.54
N ALA A 59 3.89 -8.81 3.36
CA ALA A 59 2.46 -9.01 3.12
C ALA A 59 1.61 -8.52 4.30
N THR A 60 2.04 -8.82 5.53
CA THR A 60 1.35 -8.38 6.75
C THR A 60 1.29 -6.85 6.84
N GLU A 61 2.40 -6.17 6.54
CA GLU A 61 2.44 -4.70 6.59
C GLU A 61 1.57 -4.08 5.49
N SER A 62 1.61 -4.64 4.27
CA SER A 62 0.74 -4.21 3.16
C SER A 62 -0.74 -4.34 3.51
N ILE A 63 -1.14 -5.45 4.14
CA ILE A 63 -2.54 -5.67 4.58
C ILE A 63 -2.96 -4.63 5.63
N LYS A 64 -2.10 -4.29 6.60
CA LYS A 64 -2.41 -3.25 7.60
C LYS A 64 -2.60 -1.87 6.98
N GLN A 65 -1.78 -1.52 5.98
CA GLN A 65 -1.91 -0.27 5.25
C GLN A 65 -3.21 -0.24 4.45
N ALA A 66 -3.56 -1.35 3.77
CA ALA A 66 -4.82 -1.47 3.05
C ALA A 66 -6.04 -1.36 3.98
N ASP A 67 -6.01 -2.01 5.15
CA ASP A 67 -7.09 -1.91 6.15
C ASP A 67 -7.29 -0.46 6.65
N SER A 68 -6.18 0.23 6.94
CA SER A 68 -6.21 1.64 7.35
C SER A 68 -6.80 2.54 6.25
N ALA A 69 -6.44 2.29 4.98
CA ALA A 69 -6.96 3.04 3.84
C ALA A 69 -8.47 2.78 3.63
N VAL A 70 -8.91 1.52 3.75
CA VAL A 70 -10.33 1.14 3.65
C VAL A 70 -11.15 1.79 4.77
N LYS A 71 -10.63 1.79 6.01
CA LYS A 71 -11.31 2.43 7.14
C LYS A 71 -11.47 3.94 6.92
N LEU A 72 -10.41 4.62 6.49
CA LEU A 72 -10.47 6.05 6.18
C LEU A 72 -11.48 6.35 5.05
N ALA A 73 -11.48 5.55 3.99
CA ALA A 73 -12.43 5.68 2.89
C ALA A 73 -13.88 5.47 3.38
N HIS A 74 -14.11 4.45 4.21
CA HIS A 74 -15.42 4.18 4.79
C HIS A 74 -15.92 5.33 5.66
N GLU A 75 -15.05 5.93 6.49
CA GLU A 75 -15.40 7.10 7.30
C GLU A 75 -15.79 8.29 6.41
N LYS A 76 -15.00 8.59 5.37
CA LYS A 76 -15.29 9.69 4.42
C LYS A 76 -16.61 9.46 3.67
N PHE A 77 -16.83 8.27 3.13
CA PHE A 77 -18.06 7.95 2.43
C PHE A 77 -19.27 7.95 3.37
N SER A 78 -19.12 7.55 4.63
CA SER A 78 -20.20 7.62 5.60
C SER A 78 -20.61 9.07 5.88
N VAL A 79 -19.66 9.99 6.00
CA VAL A 79 -19.94 11.42 6.15
C VAL A 79 -20.61 11.97 4.89
N LEU A 80 -20.10 11.66 3.70
CA LEU A 80 -20.68 12.11 2.43
C LEU A 80 -22.10 11.56 2.21
N ALA A 81 -22.36 10.31 2.61
CA ALA A 81 -23.68 9.71 2.56
C ALA A 81 -24.67 10.42 3.51
N ALA A 82 -24.22 10.80 4.72
CA ALA A 82 -25.02 11.58 5.65
C ALA A 82 -25.34 12.98 5.10
N GLU A 83 -24.36 13.66 4.50
CA GLU A 83 -24.55 14.96 3.84
C GLU A 83 -25.53 14.85 2.66
N ASN A 84 -25.38 13.84 1.79
CA ASN A 84 -26.30 13.58 0.67
C ASN A 84 -27.73 13.30 1.12
N GLU A 85 -27.92 12.54 2.20
CA GLU A 85 -29.27 12.27 2.73
C GLU A 85 -29.90 13.55 3.31
N LEU A 86 -29.12 14.43 3.94
CA LEU A 86 -29.60 15.74 4.37
C LEU A 86 -29.99 16.63 3.18
N ALA A 87 -29.16 16.69 2.15
CA ALA A 87 -29.46 17.43 0.92
C ALA A 87 -30.73 16.89 0.23
N ARG A 88 -30.88 15.56 0.14
CA ARG A 88 -32.08 14.92 -0.42
C ARG A 88 -33.34 15.26 0.38
N LYS A 89 -33.26 15.23 1.72
CA LYS A 89 -34.37 15.64 2.60
C LYS A 89 -34.75 17.10 2.41
N ALA A 90 -33.77 18.00 2.27
CA ALA A 90 -34.01 19.41 2.02
C ALA A 90 -34.71 19.64 0.66
N VAL A 91 -34.26 18.95 -0.40
CA VAL A 91 -34.91 18.99 -1.72
C VAL A 91 -36.33 18.41 -1.68
N GLN A 92 -36.55 17.31 -0.96
CA GLN A 92 -37.89 16.73 -0.83
C GLN A 92 -38.84 17.69 -0.12
N ALA A 93 -38.42 18.29 0.99
CA ALA A 93 -39.22 19.30 1.70
C ALA A 93 -39.58 20.49 0.79
N PHE A 94 -38.66 20.91 -0.09
CA PHE A 94 -38.95 21.93 -1.10
C PHE A 94 -39.99 21.47 -2.12
N CYS A 95 -39.83 20.26 -2.68
CA CYS A 95 -40.79 19.70 -3.63
C CYS A 95 -42.19 19.55 -3.03
N ASP A 96 -42.28 19.14 -1.76
CA ASP A 96 -43.55 19.02 -1.03
C ASP A 96 -44.20 20.39 -0.85
N VAL A 97 -43.45 21.41 -0.39
CA VAL A 97 -43.94 22.79 -0.23
C VAL A 97 -44.38 23.41 -1.56
N VAL A 98 -43.65 23.17 -2.65
CA VAL A 98 -44.01 23.70 -3.98
C VAL A 98 -45.22 22.96 -4.55
N GLY A 99 -45.28 21.64 -4.40
CA GLY A 99 -46.41 20.82 -4.83
C GLY A 99 -47.71 21.21 -4.11
N ASP A 100 -47.66 21.30 -2.78
CA ASP A 100 -48.81 21.67 -1.94
C ASP A 100 -49.28 23.10 -2.18
N ASN A 101 -48.39 23.98 -2.67
CA ASN A 101 -48.70 25.40 -2.87
C ASN A 101 -48.74 25.82 -4.35
N THR A 102 -48.80 24.92 -5.33
CA THR A 102 -48.76 25.30 -6.75
C THR A 102 -49.92 26.23 -7.15
N GLU A 103 -51.07 26.18 -6.48
CA GLU A 103 -52.20 27.12 -6.67
C GLU A 103 -52.18 28.33 -5.70
N VAL A 104 -51.41 28.26 -4.61
CA VAL A 104 -51.47 29.18 -3.45
C VAL A 104 -50.23 30.10 -3.36
N ILE A 105 -49.03 29.66 -3.79
CA ILE A 105 -47.79 30.46 -3.87
C ILE A 105 -47.96 31.71 -4.75
N ALA A 106 -48.84 31.65 -5.75
CA ALA A 106 -49.13 32.79 -6.60
C ALA A 106 -49.79 33.97 -5.84
N GLU A 107 -50.48 33.72 -4.71
CA GLU A 107 -51.19 34.75 -3.94
C GLU A 107 -50.75 34.91 -2.46
N VAL A 108 -50.15 33.91 -1.80
CA VAL A 108 -50.12 33.84 -0.31
C VAL A 108 -48.77 34.07 0.39
N VAL A 109 -47.63 33.67 -0.17
CA VAL A 109 -46.38 33.53 0.64
C VAL A 109 -45.77 34.87 1.08
N GLY A 110 -45.99 35.96 0.34
CA GLY A 110 -45.40 37.26 0.66
C GLY A 110 -43.86 37.25 0.69
N ARG A 111 -43.24 38.44 0.77
CA ARG A 111 -41.76 38.54 0.69
C ARG A 111 -41.03 37.80 1.82
N ASP A 112 -41.63 37.72 2.99
CA ASP A 112 -40.97 37.15 4.18
C ASP A 112 -40.87 35.62 4.11
N GLY A 113 -41.88 34.93 3.57
CA GLY A 113 -41.80 33.49 3.34
C GLY A 113 -40.75 33.11 2.29
N VAL A 114 -40.59 33.95 1.25
CA VAL A 114 -39.51 33.81 0.26
C VAL A 114 -38.14 33.98 0.90
N LEU A 115 -38.01 34.89 1.89
CA LEU A 115 -36.75 35.13 2.60
C LEU A 115 -36.31 33.92 3.43
N VAL A 116 -37.24 33.29 4.15
CA VAL A 116 -36.99 32.08 4.94
C VAL A 116 -36.57 30.91 4.05
N ILE A 117 -37.18 30.78 2.86
CA ILE A 117 -36.80 29.78 1.85
C ILE A 117 -35.38 30.06 1.34
N LEU A 118 -35.06 31.31 1.01
CA LEU A 118 -33.72 31.70 0.56
C LEU A 118 -32.64 31.47 1.63
N GLU A 119 -32.96 31.67 2.91
CA GLU A 119 -32.06 31.35 4.03
C GLU A 119 -31.85 29.84 4.18
N ALA A 120 -32.91 29.04 4.12
CA ALA A 120 -32.82 27.58 4.13
C ALA A 120 -32.03 27.05 2.92
N MET A 121 -32.19 27.65 1.74
CA MET A 121 -31.41 27.34 0.54
C MET A 121 -29.93 27.70 0.72
N LYS A 122 -29.61 28.86 1.32
CA LYS A 122 -28.23 29.24 1.65
C LYS A 122 -27.56 28.26 2.62
N ALA A 123 -28.31 27.76 3.60
CA ALA A 123 -27.82 26.75 4.53
C ALA A 123 -27.59 25.39 3.84
N THR A 124 -28.45 25.00 2.90
CA THR A 124 -28.33 23.75 2.13
C THR A 124 -27.20 23.81 1.07
N GLY A 125 -26.89 24.99 0.52
CA GLY A 125 -25.79 25.20 -0.42
C GLY A 125 -24.40 25.12 0.21
N ASN A 126 -24.30 25.08 1.54
CA ASN A 126 -23.05 24.85 2.26
C ASN A 126 -22.86 23.33 2.41
N MET A 127 -22.06 22.73 1.52
CA MET A 127 -21.74 21.30 1.53
C MET A 127 -20.28 21.09 1.94
N PRO A 128 -19.94 21.31 3.22
CA PRO A 128 -18.54 21.30 3.67
C PRO A 128 -17.87 19.94 3.48
N ALA A 129 -18.59 18.81 3.51
CA ALA A 129 -17.98 17.51 3.28
C ALA A 129 -17.70 17.27 1.78
N THR A 130 -18.60 17.72 0.90
CA THR A 130 -18.37 17.75 -0.55
C THR A 130 -17.22 18.69 -0.92
N ASP A 131 -17.16 19.88 -0.33
CA ASP A 131 -16.07 20.84 -0.54
C ASP A 131 -14.73 20.29 -0.05
N ALA A 132 -14.71 19.65 1.12
CA ALA A 132 -13.53 18.98 1.65
C ALA A 132 -13.10 17.81 0.76
N PHE A 133 -14.02 16.98 0.28
CA PHE A 133 -13.74 15.89 -0.65
C PHE A 133 -13.18 16.41 -1.98
N LEU A 134 -13.78 17.45 -2.56
CA LEU A 134 -13.30 18.06 -3.79
C LEU A 134 -11.94 18.73 -3.60
N ALA A 135 -11.69 19.36 -2.45
CA ALA A 135 -10.38 19.91 -2.11
C ALA A 135 -9.32 18.80 -1.98
N GLU A 136 -9.69 17.67 -1.38
CA GLU A 136 -8.81 16.51 -1.29
C GLU A 136 -8.51 15.90 -2.67
N VAL A 137 -9.52 15.66 -3.51
CA VAL A 137 -9.33 15.12 -4.87
C VAL A 137 -8.47 16.06 -5.71
N ARG A 138 -8.67 17.37 -5.60
CA ARG A 138 -7.79 18.36 -6.24
C ARG A 138 -6.35 18.26 -5.72
N ALA A 139 -6.15 18.15 -4.41
CA ALA A 139 -4.82 17.99 -3.82
C ALA A 139 -4.15 16.69 -4.29
N GLN A 140 -4.87 15.57 -4.31
CA GLN A 140 -4.38 14.29 -4.82
C GLN A 140 -4.01 14.36 -6.30
N GLY A 141 -4.81 15.04 -7.13
CA GLY A 141 -4.50 15.25 -8.54
C GLY A 141 -3.23 16.08 -8.76
N VAL A 142 -3.03 17.12 -7.93
CA VAL A 142 -1.80 17.92 -7.94
C VAL A 142 -0.59 17.09 -7.51
N ASP A 143 -0.72 16.28 -6.46
CA ASP A 143 0.33 15.38 -6.00
C ASP A 143 0.70 14.34 -7.07
N ALA A 144 -0.29 13.75 -7.74
CA ALA A 144 -0.07 12.79 -8.83
C ALA A 144 0.67 13.44 -10.02
N ALA A 145 0.32 14.69 -10.37
CA ALA A 145 1.00 15.42 -11.44
C ALA A 145 2.46 15.74 -11.10
N ILE A 146 2.74 16.12 -9.83
CA ILE A 146 4.10 16.34 -9.33
C ILE A 146 4.93 15.06 -9.39
N GLU A 147 4.38 13.94 -8.92
CA GLU A 147 5.09 12.66 -8.97
C GLU A 147 5.33 12.19 -10.41
N ALA A 148 4.38 12.43 -11.33
CA ALA A 148 4.60 12.19 -12.75
C ALA A 148 5.75 13.06 -13.32
N ALA A 149 5.81 14.34 -12.95
CA ALA A 149 6.89 15.23 -13.36
C ALA A 149 8.26 14.76 -12.84
N LYS A 150 8.34 14.38 -11.55
CA LYS A 150 9.56 13.82 -10.95
C LYS A 150 10.03 12.56 -11.70
N ASN A 151 9.10 11.66 -12.02
CA ASN A 151 9.40 10.44 -12.75
C ASN A 151 9.88 10.72 -14.18
N LEU A 152 9.27 11.68 -14.88
CA LEU A 152 9.72 12.10 -16.21
C LEU A 152 11.16 12.64 -16.18
N VAL A 153 11.49 13.49 -15.21
CA VAL A 153 12.86 14.01 -15.04
C VAL A 153 13.85 12.88 -14.76
N ALA A 154 13.51 11.94 -13.88
CA ALA A 154 14.38 10.80 -13.61
C ALA A 154 14.59 9.93 -14.86
N GLN A 155 13.53 9.65 -15.61
CA GLN A 155 13.58 8.81 -16.82
C GLN A 155 14.37 9.47 -17.95
N GLU A 156 14.16 10.76 -18.21
CA GLU A 156 14.79 11.48 -19.31
C GLU A 156 16.33 11.52 -19.20
N TYR A 157 16.84 11.58 -17.96
CA TYR A 157 18.27 11.61 -17.69
C TYR A 157 18.80 10.27 -17.13
N GLU A 158 18.02 9.19 -17.28
CA GLU A 158 18.42 7.83 -16.90
C GLU A 158 18.83 7.65 -15.42
N TYR A 159 18.25 8.45 -14.52
CA TYR A 159 18.44 8.28 -13.08
C TYR A 159 17.44 7.28 -12.50
N LYS A 160 17.86 6.59 -11.44
CA LYS A 160 17.01 5.64 -10.70
C LYS A 160 15.76 6.28 -10.09
N ASP A 161 15.86 7.56 -9.69
CA ASP A 161 14.81 8.32 -9.03
C ASP A 161 15.12 9.83 -9.11
N PHE A 162 14.13 10.66 -8.80
CA PHE A 162 14.27 12.12 -8.81
C PHE A 162 15.30 12.63 -7.79
N LYS A 163 15.55 11.90 -6.69
CA LYS A 163 16.56 12.30 -5.69
C LYS A 163 17.97 12.17 -6.24
N ALA A 164 18.24 11.13 -7.02
CA ALA A 164 19.51 10.97 -7.72
C ALA A 164 19.72 12.09 -8.74
N ALA A 165 18.67 12.44 -9.49
CA ALA A 165 18.68 13.57 -10.42
C ALA A 165 18.98 14.91 -9.70
N GLN A 166 18.29 15.19 -8.60
CA GLN A 166 18.50 16.36 -7.75
C GLN A 166 19.92 16.41 -7.18
N SER A 167 20.46 15.28 -6.73
CA SER A 167 21.81 15.21 -6.17
C SER A 167 22.89 15.50 -7.21
N ASP A 168 22.67 15.20 -8.48
CA ASP A 168 23.67 15.40 -9.53
C ASP A 168 23.68 16.84 -10.09
N CYS A 169 22.62 17.62 -9.84
CA CYS A 169 22.54 19.03 -10.22
C CYS A 169 23.70 19.88 -9.69
N CYS A 170 24.23 19.56 -8.50
CA CYS A 170 25.36 20.32 -7.92
C CYS A 170 26.69 20.07 -8.64
N MET A 171 26.81 18.95 -9.36
CA MET A 171 28.00 18.59 -10.13
C MET A 171 27.97 19.22 -11.53
N HIS A 172 26.78 19.54 -12.05
CA HIS A 172 26.57 20.02 -13.42
C HIS A 172 25.64 21.26 -13.47
N PRO A 173 26.06 22.42 -12.92
CA PRO A 173 25.19 23.59 -12.74
C PRO A 173 24.69 24.25 -14.04
N GLY A 174 25.30 23.95 -15.19
CA GLY A 174 24.88 24.44 -16.51
C GLY A 174 24.04 23.44 -17.32
N SER A 175 23.66 22.31 -16.72
CA SER A 175 22.87 21.27 -17.39
C SER A 175 21.39 21.64 -17.47
N ASP A 176 20.73 21.25 -18.56
CA ASP A 176 19.26 21.33 -18.71
C ASP A 176 18.52 20.58 -17.58
N LEU A 177 19.18 19.60 -16.95
CA LEU A 177 18.66 18.88 -15.79
C LEU A 177 18.31 19.82 -14.64
N VAL A 178 19.17 20.82 -14.38
CA VAL A 178 19.02 21.74 -13.25
C VAL A 178 17.71 22.51 -13.36
N GLY A 179 17.43 23.10 -14.52
CA GLY A 179 16.19 23.85 -14.73
C GLY A 179 14.92 22.98 -14.60
N LYS A 180 14.98 21.70 -14.99
CA LYS A 180 13.85 20.76 -14.85
C LYS A 180 13.64 20.29 -13.42
N VAL A 181 14.71 20.05 -12.67
CA VAL A 181 14.64 19.74 -11.24
C VAL A 181 14.08 20.94 -10.48
N GLU A 182 14.61 22.15 -10.71
CA GLU A 182 14.12 23.38 -10.08
C GLU A 182 12.64 23.64 -10.39
N MET A 183 12.22 23.45 -11.64
CA MET A 183 10.81 23.59 -12.02
C MET A 183 9.91 22.57 -11.30
N THR A 184 10.39 21.34 -11.16
CA THR A 184 9.64 20.27 -10.47
C THR A 184 9.55 20.54 -8.96
N GLU A 185 10.61 21.06 -8.33
CA GLU A 185 10.59 21.51 -6.94
C GLU A 185 9.65 22.70 -6.74
N TRP A 186 9.66 23.65 -7.67
CA TRP A 186 8.74 24.79 -7.64
C TRP A 186 7.28 24.36 -7.68
N LEU A 187 6.94 23.31 -8.44
CA LEU A 187 5.60 22.74 -8.45
C LEU A 187 5.19 22.20 -7.06
N VAL A 188 6.12 21.62 -6.30
CA VAL A 188 5.88 21.15 -4.92
C VAL A 188 5.54 22.33 -4.02
N ASP A 189 6.34 23.39 -4.08
CA ASP A 189 6.14 24.59 -3.26
C ASP A 189 4.85 25.31 -3.65
N PHE A 190 4.55 25.42 -4.94
CA PHE A 190 3.31 26.00 -5.45
C PHE A 190 2.09 25.21 -4.98
N ALA A 191 2.13 23.88 -5.06
CA ALA A 191 1.08 23.02 -4.53
C ALA A 191 0.89 23.20 -3.01
N ALA A 192 1.98 23.32 -2.25
CA ALA A 192 1.92 23.60 -0.82
C ALA A 192 1.28 24.96 -0.51
N GLN A 193 1.50 25.98 -1.35
CA GLN A 193 0.82 27.27 -1.22
C GLN A 193 -0.67 27.16 -1.52
N LEU A 194 -1.07 26.44 -2.58
CA LEU A 194 -2.48 26.21 -2.90
C LEU A 194 -3.24 25.52 -1.76
N ARG A 195 -2.60 24.57 -1.05
CA ARG A 195 -3.19 23.87 0.10
C ARG A 195 -3.42 24.74 1.33
N LYS A 196 -2.66 25.83 1.50
CA LYS A 196 -2.81 26.74 2.64
C LYS A 196 -4.08 27.61 2.53
N GLY A 197 -4.75 27.60 1.38
CA GLY A 197 -5.85 28.51 1.07
C GLY A 197 -5.29 29.91 0.80
N GLY A 198 -5.68 30.52 -0.32
CA GLY A 198 -5.47 31.95 -0.47
C GLY A 198 -6.24 32.67 0.63
N ASN A 199 -5.65 33.66 1.28
CA ASN A 199 -6.42 34.67 2.02
C ASN A 199 -7.44 35.28 1.03
N GLN A 200 -8.65 34.74 0.98
CA GLN A 200 -9.81 35.30 0.30
C GLN A 200 -10.92 35.49 1.33
#